data_AF-A0A957FIF8-F1
#
_entry.id   AF-A0A957FIF8-F1
#
_cell.length_a   1.000
_cell.length_b   1.000
_cell.length_c   1.000
_cell.angle_alpha   90.00
_cell.angle_beta   90.00
_cell.angle_gamma   90.00
#
_symmetry.space_group_name_H-M   'P 1'
#
loop_
_entity.id
_entity.type
_entity.pdbx_description
1 polymer ?
#
loop_
_entity_poly.entity_id
_entity_poly.type
_entity_poly.pdbx_seq_one_letter_code
_entity_poly.pdbx_strand_id
1 'polypeptide(L)'
;PWHVGLVVDPVSKEIGLFGWINGQLAPFSGCYELLDQFSDPVIPWRVVRTAVWYDDSHEFGTEPNSGVYMPGNQLPSLLGISPRFGLLVGAFGVLLSFILLLGWIVPLSTQVGQLENVVLTMSNPALAASNAAACPDSHLRILSPLTGTSVNVGDTITILGSANYPDAARYQLEIRPAGVESWALLSTKRWNANLGQLGQWDTTNYQAGSYELRLKAVDRNNVRLNESEMCQISLDLRP
;
A
#
# COMPACT_ATOMS: atom_id res chain seq x y z
N PRO A 1 14.61 -42.28 36.47
CA PRO A 1 14.81 -40.93 35.90
C PRO A 1 13.90 -39.90 36.59
N TRP A 2 14.47 -38.89 37.24
CA TRP A 2 13.69 -37.79 37.80
C TRP A 2 13.41 -36.77 36.68
N HIS A 3 12.14 -36.57 36.35
CA HIS A 3 11.72 -35.53 35.41
C HIS A 3 11.31 -34.31 36.24
N VAL A 4 11.82 -33.13 35.88
CA VAL A 4 11.44 -31.85 36.51
C VAL A 4 10.87 -30.98 35.42
N GLY A 5 9.68 -30.43 35.65
CA GLY A 5 9.04 -29.46 34.77
C GLY A 5 9.16 -28.06 35.34
N LEU A 6 9.42 -27.08 34.47
CA LEU A 6 9.42 -25.66 34.77
C LEU A 6 8.15 -25.05 34.16
N VAL A 7 7.34 -24.37 34.97
CA VAL A 7 6.23 -23.53 34.48
C VAL A 7 6.59 -22.07 34.72
N VAL A 8 6.47 -21.27 33.67
CA VAL A 8 6.59 -19.81 33.76
C VAL A 8 5.21 -19.23 33.47
N ASP A 9 4.65 -18.48 34.42
CA ASP A 9 3.45 -17.67 34.21
C ASP A 9 3.88 -16.22 33.93
N PRO A 10 3.84 -15.76 32.67
CA PRO A 10 4.26 -14.41 32.32
C PRO A 10 3.26 -13.33 32.74
N VAL A 11 2.00 -13.69 33.03
CA VAL A 11 0.97 -12.72 33.45
C VAL A 11 1.14 -12.41 34.93
N SER A 12 1.34 -13.46 35.75
CA SER A 12 1.59 -13.32 37.19
C SER A 12 3.06 -13.00 37.51
N LYS A 13 3.96 -13.14 36.53
CA LYS A 13 5.43 -13.02 36.66
C LYS A 13 6.04 -14.00 37.66
N GLU A 14 5.53 -15.21 37.67
CA GLU A 14 5.94 -16.26 38.61
C GLU A 14 6.52 -17.47 37.88
N ILE A 15 7.37 -18.21 38.58
CA ILE A 15 8.03 -19.40 38.07
C ILE A 15 7.94 -20.51 39.13
N GLY A 16 7.45 -21.68 38.72
CA GLY A 16 7.29 -22.85 39.57
C GLY A 16 8.00 -24.09 39.02
N LEU A 17 8.56 -24.90 39.91
CA LEU A 17 9.18 -26.20 39.61
C LEU A 17 8.30 -27.33 40.14
N PHE A 18 8.12 -28.39 39.37
CA PHE A 18 7.37 -29.57 39.80
C PHE A 18 8.06 -30.86 39.35
N GLY A 19 7.82 -31.94 40.08
CA GLY A 19 8.29 -33.27 39.71
C GLY A 19 7.57 -34.37 40.47
N TRP A 20 8.19 -35.56 40.52
CA TRP A 20 7.57 -36.74 41.10
C TRP A 20 8.22 -37.10 42.43
N ILE A 21 7.41 -37.16 43.49
CA ILE A 21 7.79 -37.65 44.81
C ILE A 21 6.98 -38.93 45.06
N ASN A 22 7.67 -40.07 45.22
CA ASN A 22 7.03 -41.39 45.39
C ASN A 22 6.01 -41.75 44.29
N GLY A 23 6.28 -41.37 43.05
CA GLY A 23 5.40 -41.63 41.90
C GLY A 23 4.17 -40.71 41.81
N GLN A 24 3.96 -39.82 42.78
CA GLN A 24 2.93 -38.78 42.72
C GLN A 24 3.54 -37.44 42.31
N LEU A 25 2.82 -36.70 41.48
CA LEU A 25 3.23 -35.36 41.06
C LEU A 25 3.09 -34.40 42.25
N ALA A 26 4.19 -33.75 42.61
CA ALA A 26 4.24 -32.77 43.67
C ALA A 26 5.05 -31.54 43.21
N PRO A 27 4.63 -30.32 43.58
CA PRO A 27 5.46 -29.14 43.39
C PRO A 27 6.73 -29.26 44.24
N PHE A 28 7.85 -28.77 43.72
CA PHE A 28 9.04 -28.55 44.55
C PHE A 28 8.95 -27.14 45.13
N SER A 29 8.85 -27.06 46.44
CA SER A 29 9.01 -25.80 47.16
C SER A 29 10.49 -25.39 47.10
N GLY A 30 10.78 -24.13 46.74
CA GLY A 30 12.09 -23.54 47.06
C GLY A 30 12.99 -23.13 45.90
N CYS A 31 12.56 -22.20 45.06
CA CYS A 31 13.50 -21.23 44.47
C CYS A 31 13.14 -19.77 44.77
N TYR A 32 11.89 -19.49 45.20
CA TYR A 32 11.39 -18.15 45.51
C TYR A 32 10.69 -18.03 46.87
N GLU A 33 10.49 -19.14 47.58
CA GLU A 33 9.94 -19.13 48.94
C GLU A 33 11.11 -19.25 49.93
N LEU A 34 11.23 -18.26 50.84
CA LEU A 34 12.16 -18.28 51.97
C LEU A 34 11.69 -19.35 52.96
N LEU A 35 12.01 -20.61 52.69
CA LEU A 35 11.64 -21.77 53.53
C LEU A 35 12.29 -21.75 54.92
N ASP A 36 13.26 -20.86 55.16
CA ASP A 36 13.80 -20.60 56.49
C ASP A 36 12.80 -19.82 57.38
N GLN A 37 11.72 -19.26 56.79
CA GLN A 37 10.74 -18.41 57.50
C GLN A 37 9.32 -18.96 57.52
N PHE A 38 8.93 -19.87 56.62
CA PHE A 38 7.55 -20.38 56.53
C PHE A 38 7.52 -21.89 56.26
N SER A 39 6.68 -22.63 57.00
CA SER A 39 6.50 -24.09 56.89
C SER A 39 5.53 -24.52 55.81
N ASP A 40 4.71 -23.60 55.31
CA ASP A 40 3.61 -23.87 54.38
C ASP A 40 3.71 -22.92 53.16
N PRO A 41 3.45 -23.42 51.93
CA PRO A 41 3.51 -22.60 50.72
C PRO A 41 2.46 -21.50 50.76
N VAL A 42 2.85 -20.28 50.40
CA VAL A 42 1.99 -19.08 50.50
C VAL A 42 0.86 -19.11 49.47
N ILE A 43 1.04 -19.88 48.39
CA ILE A 43 0.07 -20.00 47.30
C ILE A 43 -0.38 -21.47 47.18
N PRO A 44 -1.71 -21.74 47.21
CA PRO A 44 -2.23 -23.09 47.02
C PRO A 44 -2.13 -23.49 45.55
N TRP A 45 -1.00 -24.06 45.16
CA TRP A 45 -0.80 -24.59 43.81
C TRP A 45 -1.74 -25.77 43.55
N ARG A 46 -2.45 -25.74 42.42
CA ARG A 46 -3.29 -26.85 41.95
C ARG A 46 -2.70 -27.44 40.68
N VAL A 47 -2.46 -28.75 40.70
CA VAL A 47 -2.07 -29.47 39.48
C VAL A 47 -3.25 -29.47 38.50
N VAL A 48 -3.03 -28.94 37.30
CA VAL A 48 -3.99 -28.99 36.19
C VAL A 48 -3.43 -29.91 35.12
N ARG A 49 -4.16 -30.97 34.77
CA ARG A 49 -3.77 -31.88 33.69
C ARG A 49 -3.96 -31.17 32.34
N THR A 50 -2.89 -31.01 31.58
CA THR A 50 -2.90 -30.41 30.24
C THR A 50 -2.82 -31.49 29.16
N ALA A 51 -2.95 -31.12 27.88
CA ALA A 51 -2.99 -32.05 26.74
C ALA A 51 -1.79 -33.01 26.62
N VAL A 52 -0.66 -32.70 27.28
CA VAL A 52 0.51 -33.60 27.38
C VAL A 52 0.17 -34.91 28.13
N TRP A 53 -0.89 -34.92 28.94
CA TRP A 53 -1.34 -36.09 29.70
C TRP A 53 -2.15 -37.12 28.89
N TYR A 54 -2.63 -36.76 27.69
CA TYR A 54 -3.50 -37.62 26.89
C TYR A 54 -2.75 -38.52 25.90
N ASP A 55 -1.42 -38.53 25.94
CA ASP A 55 -0.62 -39.44 25.12
C ASP A 55 -0.35 -40.74 25.90
N ASP A 56 -1.32 -41.65 25.84
CA ASP A 56 -1.24 -43.02 26.39
C ASP A 56 -0.24 -43.91 25.61
N SER A 57 0.57 -43.37 24.69
CA SER A 57 1.59 -44.14 23.94
C SER A 57 2.85 -44.51 24.73
N HIS A 58 2.80 -44.42 26.07
CA HIS A 58 3.87 -44.92 26.94
C HIS A 58 3.84 -46.45 27.01
N GLU A 59 4.29 -47.13 25.96
CA GLU A 59 4.89 -48.45 26.13
C GLU A 59 6.18 -48.25 26.92
N PHE A 60 6.22 -48.74 28.16
CA PHE A 60 7.44 -48.80 28.96
C PHE A 60 8.44 -49.77 28.32
N GLY A 61 9.17 -49.28 27.32
CA GLY A 61 10.36 -49.93 26.79
C GLY A 61 11.48 -49.86 27.82
N THR A 62 11.94 -51.03 28.26
CA THR A 62 13.00 -51.19 29.26
C THR A 62 14.40 -50.95 28.68
N GLU A 63 14.68 -49.75 28.14
CA GLU A 63 16.07 -49.34 27.87
C GLU A 63 16.29 -47.83 28.10
N PRO A 64 17.34 -47.44 28.84
CA PRO A 64 17.63 -46.03 29.12
C PRO A 64 18.38 -45.40 27.94
N ASN A 65 17.67 -45.02 26.89
CA ASN A 65 18.25 -44.14 25.87
C ASN A 65 18.17 -42.70 26.33
N SER A 66 19.31 -42.13 26.71
CA SER A 66 19.49 -40.69 26.92
C SER A 66 19.45 -39.96 25.57
N GLY A 67 18.25 -39.70 25.07
CA GLY A 67 18.01 -38.85 23.91
C GLY A 67 17.39 -37.53 24.34
N VAL A 68 17.86 -36.42 23.76
CA VAL A 68 17.14 -35.13 23.82
C VAL A 68 15.87 -35.30 22.99
N TYR A 69 14.73 -35.40 23.66
CA TYR A 69 13.43 -35.45 23.00
C TYR A 69 13.06 -34.03 22.56
N MET A 70 13.22 -33.73 21.27
CA MET A 70 12.53 -32.60 20.66
C MET A 70 11.11 -33.09 20.33
N PRO A 71 10.05 -32.46 20.87
CA PRO A 71 8.70 -32.75 20.40
C PRO A 71 8.67 -32.47 18.91
N GLY A 72 8.39 -33.50 18.11
CA GLY A 72 8.09 -33.29 16.70
C GLY A 72 6.94 -32.31 16.63
N ASN A 73 7.14 -31.17 15.95
CA ASN A 73 6.15 -30.12 15.78
C ASN A 73 4.91 -30.68 15.05
N GLN A 74 4.02 -31.35 15.79
CA GLN A 74 2.66 -31.55 15.36
C GLN A 74 1.97 -30.21 15.60
N LEU A 75 2.07 -29.34 14.60
CA LEU A 75 1.22 -28.16 14.51
C LEU A 75 -0.22 -28.61 14.76
N PRO A 76 -0.92 -28.05 15.75
CA PRO A 76 -2.32 -28.38 15.96
C PRO A 76 -3.03 -28.07 14.65
N SER A 77 -3.71 -29.08 14.11
CA SER A 77 -4.57 -28.95 12.94
C SER A 77 -5.80 -28.11 13.31
N LEU A 78 -5.58 -26.82 13.52
CA LEU A 78 -6.63 -25.84 13.64
C LEU A 78 -7.30 -25.80 12.26
N LEU A 79 -8.53 -26.35 12.19
CA LEU A 79 -9.42 -26.43 11.02
C LEU A 79 -9.37 -27.68 10.14
N GLY A 80 -8.74 -28.80 10.55
CA GLY A 80 -8.86 -30.07 9.79
C GLY A 80 -8.29 -30.02 8.36
N ILE A 81 -7.39 -29.06 8.11
CA ILE A 81 -6.74 -28.85 6.82
C ILE A 81 -5.44 -29.66 6.81
N SER A 82 -5.27 -30.59 5.87
CA SER A 82 -4.06 -31.42 5.78
C SER A 82 -2.78 -30.54 5.68
N PRO A 83 -1.60 -31.00 6.15
CA PRO A 83 -0.39 -30.18 6.20
C PRO A 83 0.06 -29.63 4.83
N ARG A 84 -0.32 -30.28 3.72
CA ARG A 84 -0.08 -29.78 2.36
C ARG A 84 -0.93 -28.55 2.01
N PHE A 85 -2.14 -28.45 2.56
CA PHE A 85 -3.01 -27.29 2.37
C PHE A 85 -2.66 -26.13 3.32
N GLY A 86 -2.12 -26.39 4.51
CA GLY A 86 -1.67 -25.34 5.44
C GLY A 86 -0.53 -24.47 4.88
N LEU A 87 0.44 -25.09 4.21
CA LEU A 87 1.50 -24.38 3.49
C LEU A 87 0.97 -23.52 2.34
N LEU A 88 -0.04 -24.02 1.61
CA LEU A 88 -0.67 -23.26 0.53
C LEU A 88 -1.44 -22.04 1.07
N VAL A 89 -2.22 -22.20 2.14
CA VAL A 89 -2.96 -21.08 2.74
C VAL A 89 -2.02 -20.02 3.34
N GLY A 90 -0.93 -20.44 4.01
CA GLY A 90 0.08 -19.53 4.52
C GLY A 90 0.82 -18.76 3.42
N ALA A 91 1.23 -19.47 2.35
CA ALA A 91 1.88 -18.85 1.20
C ALA A 91 0.93 -17.87 0.49
N PHE A 92 -0.34 -18.22 0.31
CA PHE A 92 -1.35 -17.31 -0.25
C PHE A 92 -1.58 -16.09 0.65
N GLY A 93 -1.60 -16.25 1.97
CA GLY A 93 -1.76 -15.12 2.90
C GLY A 93 -0.59 -14.14 2.85
N VAL A 94 0.64 -14.64 2.83
CA VAL A 94 1.85 -13.80 2.71
C VAL A 94 1.91 -13.15 1.33
N LEU A 95 1.61 -13.89 0.27
CA LEU A 95 1.64 -13.39 -1.10
C LEU A 95 0.52 -12.36 -1.32
N LEU A 96 -0.67 -12.56 -0.76
CA LEU A 96 -1.77 -11.58 -0.77
C LEU A 96 -1.40 -10.34 0.05
N SER A 97 -0.77 -10.49 1.22
CA SER A 97 -0.30 -9.35 2.02
C SER A 97 0.79 -8.56 1.30
N PHE A 98 1.70 -9.24 0.61
CA PHE A 98 2.73 -8.62 -0.24
C PHE A 98 2.13 -7.92 -1.47
N ILE A 99 1.14 -8.52 -2.14
CA ILE A 99 0.40 -7.90 -3.24
C ILE A 99 -0.39 -6.68 -2.74
N LEU A 100 -1.01 -6.73 -1.57
CA LEU A 100 -1.74 -5.60 -1.01
C LEU A 100 -0.80 -4.48 -0.57
N LEU A 101 0.36 -4.80 0.00
CA LEU A 101 1.37 -3.81 0.36
C LEU A 101 2.02 -3.17 -0.88
N LEU A 102 2.48 -3.96 -1.85
CA LEU A 102 3.11 -3.43 -3.06
C LEU A 102 2.10 -2.81 -4.03
N GLY A 103 0.90 -3.36 -4.13
CA GLY A 103 -0.16 -2.85 -5.01
C GLY A 103 -0.76 -1.52 -4.53
N TRP A 104 -0.70 -1.22 -3.22
CA TRP A 104 -1.23 0.01 -2.66
C TRP A 104 -0.15 1.10 -2.44
N ILE A 105 1.10 0.74 -2.14
CA ILE A 105 2.16 1.74 -1.87
C ILE A 105 2.68 2.41 -3.15
N VAL A 106 2.71 1.71 -4.28
CA VAL A 106 3.18 2.27 -5.56
C VAL A 106 2.29 3.40 -6.11
N PRO A 107 0.93 3.30 -6.15
CA PRO A 107 0.09 4.38 -6.66
C PRO A 107 0.05 5.63 -5.77
N LEU A 108 0.54 5.56 -4.53
CA LEU A 108 0.62 6.73 -3.64
C LEU A 108 1.85 7.61 -3.96
N SER A 109 2.96 7.02 -4.39
CA SER A 109 4.20 7.77 -4.68
C SER A 109 4.12 8.60 -5.98
N THR A 110 3.32 8.16 -6.96
CA THR A 110 3.12 8.91 -8.21
C THR A 110 2.22 10.13 -8.02
N GLN A 111 1.37 10.14 -7.00
CA GLN A 111 0.52 11.30 -6.67
C GLN A 111 1.34 12.43 -6.04
N VAL A 112 2.29 12.12 -5.16
CA VAL A 112 3.08 13.14 -4.43
C VAL A 112 3.89 14.04 -5.38
N GLY A 113 4.50 13.48 -6.43
CA GLY A 113 5.23 14.28 -7.43
C GLY A 113 4.33 15.17 -8.31
N GLN A 114 3.04 14.83 -8.45
CA GLN A 114 2.06 15.64 -9.17
C GLN A 114 1.56 16.80 -8.31
N LEU A 115 1.46 16.60 -6.99
CA LEU A 115 1.09 17.63 -6.02
C LEU A 115 2.17 18.72 -5.89
N GLU A 116 3.46 18.38 -5.91
CA GLU A 116 4.54 19.38 -5.82
C GLU A 116 4.50 20.40 -6.98
N ASN A 117 4.24 19.95 -8.21
CA ASN A 117 4.11 20.85 -9.36
C ASN A 117 2.85 21.72 -9.33
N VAL A 118 1.74 21.22 -8.76
CA VAL A 118 0.51 22.01 -8.56
C VAL A 118 0.67 23.04 -7.44
N VAL A 119 1.40 22.70 -6.37
CA VAL A 119 1.66 23.61 -5.25
C VAL A 119 2.61 24.74 -5.67
N LEU A 120 3.64 24.45 -6.48
CA LEU A 120 4.55 25.49 -7.01
C LEU A 120 3.84 26.46 -7.95
N THR A 121 2.85 26.00 -8.73
CA THR A 121 2.01 26.89 -9.57
C THR A 121 1.00 27.70 -8.76
N MET A 122 0.57 27.23 -7.58
CA MET A 122 -0.31 27.97 -6.66
C MET A 122 0.42 28.93 -5.72
N SER A 123 1.73 28.76 -5.51
CA SER A 123 2.53 29.62 -4.63
C SER A 123 2.74 31.05 -5.17
N ASN A 124 2.41 31.32 -6.43
CA ASN A 124 2.43 32.66 -7.00
C ASN A 124 1.03 33.00 -7.57
N PRO A 125 0.23 33.86 -6.89
CA PRO A 125 -1.18 34.10 -7.26
C PRO A 125 -1.35 34.65 -8.68
N ALA A 126 -0.34 35.34 -9.22
CA ALA A 126 -0.34 35.85 -10.60
C ALA A 126 -0.22 34.74 -11.65
N LEU A 127 0.48 33.64 -11.34
CA LEU A 127 0.71 32.51 -12.25
C LEU A 127 -0.45 31.50 -12.20
N ALA A 128 -1.02 31.26 -11.02
CA ALA A 128 -2.25 30.46 -10.90
C ALA A 128 -3.45 31.11 -11.61
N ALA A 129 -3.47 32.45 -11.68
CA ALA A 129 -4.50 33.23 -12.36
C ALA A 129 -4.39 33.19 -13.89
N SER A 130 -3.19 32.99 -14.46
CA SER A 130 -3.00 33.07 -15.92
C SER A 130 -3.73 31.94 -16.65
N ASN A 131 -3.58 30.70 -16.19
CA ASN A 131 -4.32 29.57 -16.73
C ASN A 131 -5.79 29.57 -16.32
N ALA A 132 -6.16 30.15 -15.18
CA ALA A 132 -7.56 30.33 -14.80
C ALA A 132 -8.29 31.31 -15.73
N ALA A 133 -7.60 32.33 -16.24
CA ALA A 133 -8.17 33.24 -17.24
C ALA A 133 -8.27 32.58 -18.63
N ALA A 134 -7.27 31.78 -19.00
CA ALA A 134 -7.24 31.04 -20.27
C ALA A 134 -8.19 29.82 -20.29
N CYS A 135 -8.53 29.28 -19.12
CA CYS A 135 -9.44 28.16 -18.91
C CYS A 135 -10.35 28.48 -17.71
N PRO A 136 -11.45 29.24 -17.92
CA PRO A 136 -12.31 29.73 -16.84
C PRO A 136 -13.08 28.61 -16.13
N ASP A 137 -13.47 27.56 -16.86
CA ASP A 137 -14.15 26.41 -16.28
C ASP A 137 -13.22 25.51 -15.45
N SER A 138 -13.48 25.42 -14.15
CA SER A 138 -12.75 24.55 -13.22
C SER A 138 -12.84 23.05 -13.54
N HIS A 139 -13.88 22.61 -14.25
CA HIS A 139 -14.09 21.23 -14.68
C HIS A 139 -13.36 20.88 -15.98
N LEU A 140 -12.92 21.88 -16.75
CA LEU A 140 -12.22 21.71 -18.02
C LEU A 140 -11.06 22.71 -18.12
N ARG A 141 -9.95 22.39 -17.44
CA ARG A 141 -8.84 23.33 -17.26
C ARG A 141 -7.47 22.69 -17.36
N ILE A 142 -6.56 23.36 -18.05
CA ILE A 142 -5.12 23.04 -18.05
C ILE A 142 -4.46 23.80 -16.88
N LEU A 143 -3.71 23.09 -16.05
CA LEU A 143 -3.02 23.64 -14.88
C LEU A 143 -1.51 23.77 -15.11
N SER A 144 -0.92 22.79 -15.80
CA SER A 144 0.48 22.81 -16.19
C SER A 144 0.61 22.26 -17.61
N PRO A 145 1.47 22.83 -18.47
CA PRO A 145 2.27 24.04 -18.22
C PRO A 145 1.41 25.31 -18.11
N LEU A 146 2.00 26.39 -17.61
CA LEU A 146 1.35 27.70 -17.61
C LEU A 146 1.40 28.32 -19.01
N THR A 147 0.39 29.11 -19.34
CA THR A 147 0.37 29.90 -20.56
C THR A 147 1.54 30.88 -20.58
N GLY A 148 2.20 31.00 -21.74
CA GLY A 148 3.43 31.77 -21.94
C GLY A 148 4.71 31.08 -21.47
N THR A 149 4.64 29.81 -21.01
CA THR A 149 5.86 29.08 -20.62
C THR A 149 6.71 28.77 -21.84
N SER A 150 8.02 28.95 -21.71
CA SER A 150 8.99 28.50 -22.69
C SER A 150 9.59 27.14 -22.31
N VAL A 151 9.71 26.23 -23.27
CA VAL A 151 10.27 24.88 -23.11
C VAL A 151 11.27 24.60 -24.22
N ASN A 152 12.26 23.74 -23.99
CA ASN A 152 13.24 23.40 -25.03
C ASN A 152 12.68 22.32 -25.97
N VAL A 153 13.10 22.38 -27.24
CA VAL A 153 12.87 21.30 -28.20
C VAL A 153 13.63 20.05 -27.74
N GLY A 154 12.95 18.90 -27.76
CA GLY A 154 13.47 17.62 -27.26
C GLY A 154 12.98 17.26 -25.86
N ASP A 155 12.35 18.19 -25.14
CA ASP A 155 11.74 17.90 -23.84
C ASP A 155 10.40 17.15 -24.02
N THR A 156 10.08 16.29 -23.05
CA THR A 156 8.74 15.69 -22.91
C THR A 156 7.96 16.45 -21.84
N ILE A 157 6.92 17.18 -22.27
CA ILE A 157 6.09 18.01 -21.39
C ILE A 157 4.90 17.19 -20.89
N THR A 158 4.77 17.05 -19.57
CA THR A 158 3.57 16.46 -18.98
C THR A 158 2.51 17.53 -18.76
N ILE A 159 1.33 17.32 -19.34
CA ILE A 159 0.22 18.27 -19.28
C ILE A 159 -0.73 17.82 -18.17
N LEU A 160 -0.89 18.67 -17.15
CA LEU A 160 -1.71 18.41 -15.96
C LEU A 160 -2.94 19.33 -15.96
N GLY A 161 -4.06 18.85 -15.43
CA GLY A 161 -5.28 19.63 -15.37
C GLY A 161 -6.50 18.86 -14.86
N SER A 162 -7.65 19.49 -15.01
CA SER A 162 -8.97 18.91 -14.73
C SER A 162 -9.73 18.71 -16.04
N ALA A 163 -10.32 17.52 -16.16
CA ALA A 163 -11.17 17.10 -17.26
C ALA A 163 -12.28 16.24 -16.67
N ASN A 164 -13.34 16.90 -16.22
CA ASN A 164 -14.50 16.31 -15.55
C ASN A 164 -15.75 17.15 -15.87
N TYR A 165 -16.10 17.19 -17.15
CA TYR A 165 -17.19 18.00 -17.68
C TYR A 165 -18.44 17.12 -17.88
N PRO A 166 -19.64 17.58 -17.45
CA PRO A 166 -20.89 16.83 -17.64
C PRO A 166 -21.12 16.43 -19.11
N ASP A 167 -21.70 15.26 -19.34
CA ASP A 167 -22.05 14.74 -20.67
C ASP A 167 -20.87 14.51 -21.65
N ALA A 168 -19.63 14.75 -21.21
CA ALA A 168 -18.45 14.46 -22.00
C ALA A 168 -18.26 12.95 -22.15
N ALA A 169 -18.17 12.47 -23.38
CA ALA A 169 -17.81 11.08 -23.65
C ALA A 169 -16.29 10.87 -23.66
N ARG A 170 -15.54 11.93 -23.99
CA ARG A 170 -14.07 11.94 -24.02
C ARG A 170 -13.55 13.39 -23.98
N TYR A 171 -12.27 13.50 -23.65
CA TYR A 171 -11.52 14.75 -23.64
C TYR A 171 -10.40 14.67 -24.66
N GLN A 172 -10.31 15.69 -25.51
CA GLN A 172 -9.29 15.78 -26.54
C GLN A 172 -8.33 16.91 -26.21
N LEU A 173 -7.04 16.57 -26.20
CA LEU A 173 -5.96 17.52 -26.09
C LEU A 173 -5.35 17.68 -27.48
N GLU A 174 -5.35 18.90 -27.97
CA GLU A 174 -4.93 19.21 -29.33
C GLU A 174 -3.94 20.36 -29.33
N ILE A 175 -3.08 20.37 -30.35
CA ILE A 175 -1.99 21.32 -30.46
C ILE A 175 -1.85 21.84 -31.90
N ARG A 176 -1.37 23.06 -32.04
CA ARG A 176 -0.96 23.63 -33.32
C ARG A 176 0.15 24.66 -33.16
N PRO A 177 0.96 24.92 -34.20
CA PRO A 177 1.74 26.15 -34.26
C PRO A 177 0.83 27.38 -34.26
N ALA A 178 1.26 28.45 -33.60
CA ALA A 178 0.51 29.70 -33.55
C ALA A 178 0.28 30.25 -34.97
N GLY A 179 -0.96 30.68 -35.26
CA GLY A 179 -1.35 31.20 -36.58
C GLY A 179 -1.71 30.14 -37.63
N VAL A 180 -1.55 28.85 -37.33
CA VAL A 180 -2.02 27.75 -38.22
C VAL A 180 -3.49 27.44 -37.92
N GLU A 181 -4.30 27.10 -38.92
CA GLU A 181 -5.72 26.80 -38.68
C GLU A 181 -5.97 25.36 -38.22
N SER A 182 -5.18 24.42 -38.73
CA SER A 182 -5.33 23.01 -38.45
C SER A 182 -4.79 22.64 -37.07
N TRP A 183 -5.56 21.80 -36.36
CA TRP A 183 -5.19 21.28 -35.05
C TRP A 183 -4.78 19.82 -35.17
N ALA A 184 -3.66 19.46 -34.55
CA ALA A 184 -3.21 18.08 -34.42
C ALA A 184 -3.70 17.50 -33.08
N LEU A 185 -4.21 16.27 -33.11
CA LEU A 185 -4.59 15.55 -31.90
C LEU A 185 -3.34 15.05 -31.17
N LEU A 186 -3.14 15.49 -29.94
CA LEU A 186 -2.04 15.06 -29.09
C LEU A 186 -2.44 13.86 -28.21
N SER A 187 -3.61 13.92 -27.60
CA SER A 187 -4.09 12.86 -26.70
C SER A 187 -5.62 12.83 -26.65
N THR A 188 -6.17 11.65 -26.35
CA THR A 188 -7.60 11.48 -26.04
C THR A 188 -7.75 10.67 -24.76
N LYS A 189 -8.56 11.18 -23.81
CA LYS A 189 -8.93 10.48 -22.59
C LYS A 189 -10.42 10.21 -22.53
N ARG A 190 -10.80 9.02 -22.07
CA ARG A 190 -12.21 8.63 -21.87
C ARG A 190 -12.67 8.71 -20.41
N TRP A 191 -11.72 8.81 -19.49
CA TRP A 191 -11.96 8.86 -18.06
C TRP A 191 -11.77 10.28 -17.56
N ASN A 192 -12.49 10.64 -16.51
CA ASN A 192 -12.32 11.93 -15.87
C ASN A 192 -10.95 12.02 -15.18
N ALA A 193 -10.36 13.21 -15.20
CA ALA A 193 -9.16 13.54 -14.46
C ALA A 193 -9.45 14.75 -13.56
N ASN A 194 -9.23 14.62 -12.26
CA ASN A 194 -9.28 15.74 -11.33
C ASN A 194 -7.86 16.05 -10.90
N LEU A 195 -7.34 17.23 -11.26
CA LEU A 195 -5.96 17.64 -10.95
C LEU A 195 -4.91 16.59 -11.35
N GLY A 196 -5.10 15.94 -12.50
CA GLY A 196 -4.29 14.81 -12.95
C GLY A 196 -3.69 15.02 -14.33
N GLN A 197 -2.96 14.02 -14.81
CA GLN A 197 -2.38 14.06 -16.16
C GLN A 197 -3.48 14.03 -17.23
N LEU A 198 -3.43 14.97 -18.17
CA LEU A 198 -4.28 15.03 -19.36
C LEU A 198 -3.60 14.41 -20.59
N GLY A 199 -2.28 14.56 -20.69
CA GLY A 199 -1.47 14.00 -21.77
C GLY A 199 0.02 14.26 -21.57
N GLN A 200 0.81 13.81 -22.54
CA GLN A 200 2.23 14.13 -22.66
C GLN A 200 2.49 14.64 -24.07
N TRP A 201 3.42 15.59 -24.18
CA TRP A 201 3.86 16.15 -25.45
C TRP A 201 5.37 15.96 -25.59
N ASP A 202 5.78 15.04 -26.47
CA ASP A 202 7.16 14.90 -26.89
C ASP A 202 7.46 15.93 -27.99
N THR A 203 8.36 16.86 -27.69
CA THR A 203 8.71 17.97 -28.58
C THR A 203 9.86 17.65 -29.54
N THR A 204 10.44 16.44 -29.51
CA THR A 204 11.63 16.06 -30.30
C THR A 204 11.49 16.33 -31.80
N ASN A 205 10.28 16.15 -32.34
CA ASN A 205 10.00 16.32 -33.78
C ASN A 205 9.33 17.67 -34.11
N TYR A 206 9.28 18.59 -33.15
CA TYR A 206 8.66 19.91 -33.31
C TYR A 206 9.73 20.97 -33.54
N GLN A 207 9.40 21.96 -34.38
CA GLN A 207 10.27 23.11 -34.60
C GLN A 207 10.10 24.14 -33.47
N ALA A 208 11.18 24.86 -33.16
CA ALA A 208 11.11 26.01 -32.27
C ALA A 208 10.11 27.06 -32.79
N GLY A 209 9.38 27.71 -31.89
CA GLY A 209 8.31 28.67 -32.21
C GLY A 209 7.16 28.63 -31.21
N SER A 210 6.17 29.48 -31.41
CA SER A 210 4.98 29.55 -30.55
C SER A 210 3.95 28.49 -30.95
N TYR A 211 3.34 27.86 -29.96
CA TYR A 211 2.31 26.83 -30.09
C TYR A 211 1.10 27.18 -29.23
N GLU A 212 -0.07 26.72 -29.67
CA GLU A 212 -1.31 26.78 -28.92
C GLU A 212 -1.75 25.36 -28.59
N LEU A 213 -2.12 25.15 -27.32
CA LEU A 213 -2.63 23.89 -26.80
C LEU A 213 -4.06 24.11 -26.32
N ARG A 214 -5.00 23.26 -26.74
CA ARG A 214 -6.40 23.33 -26.30
C ARG A 214 -6.91 22.02 -25.74
N LEU A 215 -7.78 22.13 -24.74
CA LEU A 215 -8.51 21.02 -24.15
C LEU A 215 -10.00 21.16 -24.52
N LYS A 216 -10.61 20.09 -25.03
CA LYS A 216 -12.04 20.06 -25.38
C LYS A 216 -12.74 18.86 -24.74
N ALA A 217 -13.92 19.09 -24.18
CA ALA A 217 -14.89 18.05 -23.88
C ALA A 217 -15.72 17.78 -25.15
N VAL A 218 -15.82 16.51 -25.56
CA VAL A 218 -16.56 16.13 -26.76
C VAL A 218 -17.51 14.96 -26.50
N ASP A 219 -18.58 14.90 -27.29
CA ASP A 219 -19.61 13.87 -27.23
C ASP A 219 -19.15 12.53 -27.87
N ARG A 220 -20.10 11.60 -28.05
CA ARG A 220 -19.82 10.30 -28.69
C ARG A 220 -19.45 10.42 -30.18
N ASN A 221 -19.82 11.51 -30.83
CA ASN A 221 -19.56 11.82 -32.24
C ASN A 221 -18.30 12.69 -32.43
N ASN A 222 -17.55 12.98 -31.37
CA ASN A 222 -16.42 13.92 -31.34
C ASN A 222 -16.81 15.39 -31.62
N VAL A 223 -18.07 15.75 -31.40
CA VAL A 223 -18.54 17.13 -31.45
C VAL A 223 -18.27 17.77 -30.09
N ARG A 224 -17.66 18.95 -30.09
CA ARG A 224 -17.44 19.74 -28.87
C ARG A 224 -18.78 20.06 -28.23
N LEU A 225 -18.87 19.91 -26.91
CA LEU A 225 -20.07 20.27 -26.16
C LEU A 225 -20.26 21.79 -26.18
N ASN A 226 -21.44 22.26 -26.56
CA ASN A 226 -21.73 23.69 -26.77
C ASN A 226 -21.55 24.53 -25.51
N GLU A 227 -21.87 23.96 -24.34
CA GLU A 227 -21.79 24.65 -23.05
C GLU A 227 -20.36 24.67 -22.47
N SER A 228 -19.44 23.89 -23.04
CA SER A 228 -18.04 23.94 -22.59
C SER A 228 -17.46 25.30 -22.95
N GLU A 229 -16.73 25.93 -22.01
CA GLU A 229 -15.96 27.13 -22.30
C GLU A 229 -14.71 26.78 -23.12
N MET A 230 -14.03 27.77 -23.67
CA MET A 230 -12.75 27.53 -24.35
C MET A 230 -11.64 27.43 -23.31
N CYS A 231 -10.88 26.34 -23.34
CA CYS A 231 -9.66 26.19 -22.57
C CYS A 231 -8.47 26.05 -23.53
N GLN A 232 -7.70 27.12 -23.67
CA GLN A 232 -6.56 27.20 -24.57
C GLN A 232 -5.42 27.99 -23.95
N ILE A 233 -4.21 27.43 -23.98
CA ILE A 233 -2.99 28.09 -23.52
C ILE A 233 -1.97 28.22 -24.66
N SER A 234 -1.04 29.15 -24.50
CA SER A 234 0.08 29.34 -25.45
C SER A 234 1.40 28.92 -24.82
N LEU A 235 2.31 28.37 -25.62
CA LEU A 235 3.61 27.85 -25.20
C LEU A 235 4.66 28.24 -26.24
N ASP A 236 5.91 28.46 -25.83
CA ASP A 236 7.02 28.74 -26.75
C ASP A 236 8.06 27.61 -26.71
N LEU A 237 8.35 26.99 -27.85
CA LEU A 237 9.46 26.08 -28.00
C LEU A 237 10.73 26.83 -28.37
N ARG A 238 11.79 26.63 -27.59
CA ARG A 238 13.12 27.20 -27.80
C ARG A 238 14.09 26.12 -28.30
N PRO A 239 15.06 26.50 -29.14
CA PRO A 239 16.08 25.57 -29.62
C PRO A 239 16.96 25.03 -28.49
#